data_AF-A0A844IF16-F1
#
_entry.id   AF-A0A844IF16-F1
#
_cell.length_a   1.000
_cell.length_b   1.000
_cell.length_c   1.000
_cell.angle_alpha   90.00
_cell.angle_beta   90.00
_cell.angle_gamma   90.00
#
_symmetry.space_group_name_H-M   'P 1'
#
loop_
_entity.id
_entity.type
_entity.pdbx_description
1 polymer ?
#
loop_
_entity_poly.entity_id
_entity_poly.type
_entity_poly.pdbx_seq_one_letter_code
_entity_poly.pdbx_strand_id
1 'polypeptide(L)'
;MSGIEKELTLDTRHIAKHLPDTPQMQRLLRREGFVHVFNDEATMLRVAQAIIENGEFTGIIRNNERYGLYFASAIGYRIDINGSQIPLHYGEIKVTGDKYHVIPRTRPSQ
;
A
#
# COMPACT_ATOMS: atom_id res chain seq x y z
N MET A 1 5.54 6.00 -18.64
CA MET A 1 5.15 6.25 -17.24
C MET A 1 4.15 7.40 -17.26
N SER A 2 2.99 7.22 -16.65
CA SER A 2 1.83 8.12 -16.74
C SER A 2 1.29 8.38 -15.33
N GLY A 3 2.11 9.02 -14.49
CA GLY A 3 1.79 9.28 -13.08
C GLY A 3 0.42 9.91 -12.85
N ILE A 4 0.07 10.11 -11.59
CA ILE A 4 -1.24 10.65 -11.23
C ILE A 4 -1.22 12.17 -11.39
N GLU A 5 -1.90 12.69 -12.41
CA GLU A 5 -1.98 14.13 -12.71
C GLU A 5 -2.99 14.91 -11.83
N LYS A 6 -3.48 14.30 -10.75
CA LYS A 6 -4.46 14.89 -9.83
C LYS A 6 -3.77 15.27 -8.52
N GLU A 7 -4.14 16.40 -7.95
CA GLU A 7 -3.75 16.74 -6.59
C GLU A 7 -4.49 15.79 -5.62
N LEU A 8 -3.73 15.06 -4.81
CA LEU A 8 -4.27 14.04 -3.90
C LEU A 8 -3.68 14.21 -2.51
N THR A 9 -4.53 14.01 -1.50
CA THR A 9 -4.13 14.05 -0.09
C THR A 9 -4.06 12.64 0.50
N LEU A 10 -3.02 12.35 1.27
CA LEU A 10 -2.89 11.05 1.95
C LEU A 10 -4.04 10.86 2.96
N ASP A 11 -4.74 9.72 2.87
CA ASP A 11 -5.75 9.35 3.85
C ASP A 11 -5.08 8.75 5.09
N THR A 12 -4.84 9.61 6.08
CA THR A 12 -4.14 9.26 7.34
C THR A 12 -4.82 8.16 8.14
N ARG A 13 -6.14 7.93 7.93
CA ARG A 13 -6.91 6.87 8.59
C ARG A 13 -6.39 5.47 8.27
N HIS A 14 -5.62 5.33 7.19
CA HIS A 14 -5.13 4.04 6.71
C HIS A 14 -3.65 3.77 7.02
N ILE A 15 -2.90 4.76 7.51
CA ILE A 15 -1.46 4.62 7.76
C ILE A 15 -1.20 3.51 8.79
N ALA A 16 -1.82 3.60 9.96
CA ALA A 16 -1.48 2.73 11.08
C ALA A 16 -1.59 1.23 10.75
N LYS A 17 -2.62 0.81 10.00
CA LYS A 17 -2.82 -0.61 9.64
C LYS A 17 -1.75 -1.16 8.65
N HIS A 18 -0.95 -0.29 8.04
CA HIS A 18 0.13 -0.65 7.12
C HIS A 18 1.52 -0.35 7.69
N LEU A 19 1.62 -0.01 8.97
CA LEU A 19 2.89 0.11 9.68
C LEU A 19 3.06 -1.02 10.71
N PRO A 20 4.31 -1.46 10.95
CA PRO A 20 4.60 -2.46 11.98
C PRO A 20 4.23 -1.93 13.37
N ASP A 21 3.99 -2.87 14.28
CA ASP A 21 3.80 -2.63 15.73
C ASP A 21 2.67 -1.67 16.14
N THR A 22 1.73 -1.34 15.24
CA THR A 22 0.56 -0.53 15.61
C THR A 22 -0.59 -1.40 16.15
N PRO A 23 -1.42 -0.85 17.07
CA PRO A 23 -2.64 -1.52 17.51
C PRO A 23 -3.62 -1.86 16.37
N GLN A 24 -3.67 -1.02 15.34
CA GLN A 24 -4.53 -1.19 14.17
C GLN A 24 -4.06 -2.36 13.30
N MET A 25 -2.75 -2.47 13.06
CA MET A 25 -2.13 -3.61 12.37
C MET A 25 -2.41 -4.91 13.14
N GLN A 26 -2.17 -4.90 14.46
CA GLN A 26 -2.39 -6.07 15.31
C GLN A 26 -3.86 -6.52 15.35
N ARG A 27 -4.79 -5.57 15.39
CA ARG A 27 -6.23 -5.87 15.30
C ARG A 27 -6.59 -6.48 13.95
N LEU A 28 -6.00 -5.99 12.86
CA LEU A 28 -6.24 -6.50 11.51
C LEU A 28 -5.65 -7.90 11.34
N LEU A 29 -4.42 -8.14 11.80
CA LEU A 29 -3.77 -9.44 11.80
C LEU A 29 -4.61 -10.50 12.52
N ARG A 30 -5.14 -10.19 13.71
CA ARG A 30 -6.02 -11.11 14.45
C ARG A 30 -7.35 -11.37 13.75
N ARG A 31 -7.88 -10.41 13.00
CA ARG A 31 -9.19 -10.53 12.34
C ARG A 31 -9.10 -11.27 11.00
N GLU A 32 -8.09 -10.96 10.20
CA GLU A 32 -7.96 -11.46 8.82
C GLU A 32 -6.97 -12.63 8.71
N GLY A 33 -6.21 -12.94 9.77
CA GLY A 33 -5.14 -13.94 9.77
C GLY A 33 -3.84 -13.48 9.11
N PHE A 34 -3.83 -12.32 8.45
CA PHE A 34 -2.64 -11.72 7.87
C PHE A 34 -2.79 -10.20 7.70
N VAL A 35 -1.66 -9.52 7.48
CA VAL A 35 -1.65 -8.09 7.12
C VAL A 35 -0.45 -7.77 6.23
N HIS A 36 -0.64 -6.79 5.33
CA HIS A 36 0.46 -6.21 4.56
C HIS A 36 0.93 -4.93 5.25
N VAL A 37 2.23 -4.82 5.50
CA VAL A 37 2.84 -3.65 6.11
C VAL A 37 4.05 -3.19 5.29
N PHE A 38 4.33 -1.90 5.33
CA PHE A 38 5.61 -1.36 4.87
C PHE A 38 6.69 -1.65 5.91
N ASN A 39 7.96 -1.52 5.52
CA ASN A 39 9.08 -1.61 6.46
C ASN A 39 8.99 -0.52 7.53
N ASP A 40 8.62 0.69 7.11
CA ASP A 40 8.48 1.87 7.96
C ASP A 40 7.67 2.97 7.21
N GLU A 41 7.39 4.07 7.92
CA GLU A 41 6.65 5.21 7.36
C GLU A 41 7.43 5.93 6.26
N ALA A 42 8.76 6.04 6.38
CA ALA A 42 9.60 6.65 5.34
C ALA A 42 9.51 5.88 4.02
N THR A 43 9.47 4.55 4.07
CA THR A 43 9.28 3.67 2.92
C THR A 43 7.89 3.83 2.33
N MET A 44 6.85 3.89 3.16
CA MET A 44 5.48 4.16 2.72
C MET A 44 5.39 5.47 1.92
N LEU A 45 5.95 6.56 2.45
CA LEU A 45 5.93 7.88 1.82
C LEU A 45 6.75 7.90 0.52
N ARG A 46 7.93 7.28 0.51
CA ARG A 46 8.76 7.14 -0.70
C ARG A 46 8.04 6.35 -1.80
N VAL A 47 7.36 5.25 -1.43
CA VAL A 47 6.57 4.45 -2.38
C VAL A 47 5.38 5.23 -2.91
N ALA A 48 4.67 5.97 -2.04
CA ALA A 48 3.56 6.81 -2.46
C ALA A 48 4.02 7.86 -3.48
N GLN A 49 5.10 8.58 -3.18
CA GLN A 49 5.67 9.59 -4.08
C GLN A 49 6.04 8.98 -5.44
N ALA A 50 6.74 7.84 -5.43
CA ALA A 50 7.13 7.15 -6.66
C ALA A 50 5.92 6.75 -7.52
N ILE A 51 4.83 6.28 -6.92
CA ILE A 51 3.60 5.90 -7.66
C ILE A 51 2.86 7.15 -8.15
N ILE A 52 2.83 8.24 -7.39
CA ILE A 52 2.25 9.51 -7.86
C ILE A 52 3.01 10.01 -9.08
N GLU A 53 4.34 9.99 -9.07
CA GLU A 53 5.15 10.49 -10.18
C GLU A 53 5.17 9.57 -11.40
N ASN A 54 5.28 8.25 -11.17
CA ASN A 54 5.66 7.30 -12.22
C ASN A 54 4.69 6.10 -12.34
N GLY A 55 3.68 6.03 -11.48
CA GLY A 55 2.78 4.88 -11.39
C GLY A 55 2.02 4.57 -12.67
N GLU A 56 1.75 3.28 -12.85
CA GLU A 56 0.92 2.79 -13.96
C GLU A 56 -0.51 2.63 -13.49
N PHE A 57 -1.47 3.14 -14.27
CA PHE A 57 -2.88 2.87 -14.02
C PHE A 57 -3.18 1.38 -14.23
N THR A 58 -3.64 0.70 -13.17
CA THR A 58 -3.92 -0.75 -13.18
C THR A 58 -5.41 -1.07 -13.20
N GLY A 59 -6.27 -0.06 -13.30
CA GLY A 59 -7.71 -0.22 -13.49
C GLY A 59 -8.57 0.43 -12.40
N ILE A 60 -9.88 0.19 -12.48
CA ILE A 60 -10.87 0.64 -11.50
C ILE A 60 -11.42 -0.57 -10.77
N ILE A 61 -11.25 -0.60 -9.44
CA ILE A 61 -11.74 -1.69 -8.59
C ILE A 61 -12.66 -1.12 -7.53
N ARG A 62 -13.91 -1.57 -7.55
CA ARG A 62 -15.00 -1.09 -6.67
C ARG A 62 -15.09 0.45 -6.71
N ASN A 63 -15.18 1.03 -7.90
CA ASN A 63 -15.28 2.49 -8.15
C ASN A 63 -14.08 3.32 -7.65
N ASN A 64 -12.91 2.71 -7.52
CA ASN A 64 -11.71 3.42 -7.10
C ASN A 64 -10.59 3.11 -8.09
N GLU A 65 -9.92 4.14 -8.61
CA GLU A 65 -8.75 3.99 -9.47
C GLU A 65 -7.61 3.31 -8.70
N ARG A 66 -6.79 2.55 -9.43
CA ARG A 66 -5.59 1.92 -8.93
C ARG A 66 -4.40 2.33 -9.77
N TYR A 67 -3.33 2.67 -9.08
CA TYR A 67 -2.03 2.94 -9.66
C TYR A 67 -0.99 2.11 -8.92
N GLY A 68 0.02 1.59 -9.59
CA GLY A 68 1.06 0.86 -8.87
C GLY A 68 2.37 0.71 -9.62
N LEU A 69 3.36 0.21 -8.88
CA LEU A 69 4.74 0.04 -9.32
C LEU A 69 5.39 -1.15 -8.64
N TYR A 70 6.27 -1.83 -9.37
CA TYR A 70 7.22 -2.79 -8.81
C TYR A 70 8.52 -2.08 -8.38
N PHE A 71 9.08 -2.53 -7.27
CA PHE A 71 10.33 -2.04 -6.70
C PHE A 71 11.36 -3.18 -6.63
N ALA A 72 12.61 -2.87 -6.96
CA ALA A 72 13.70 -3.84 -6.95
C ALA A 72 13.96 -4.42 -5.55
N SER A 73 13.86 -3.59 -4.51
CA SER A 73 13.97 -3.99 -3.11
C SER A 73 12.60 -4.15 -2.45
N ALA A 74 12.52 -5.04 -1.46
CA ALA A 74 11.30 -5.22 -0.69
C ALA A 74 10.93 -3.91 0.02
N ILE A 75 9.70 -3.44 -0.19
CA ILE A 75 9.15 -2.22 0.41
C ILE A 75 8.36 -2.50 1.68
N GLY A 76 8.16 -3.77 1.99
CA GLY A 76 7.34 -4.24 3.08
C GLY A 76 7.26 -5.75 3.11
N TYR A 77 6.36 -6.27 3.92
CA TYR A 77 6.10 -7.69 4.06
C TYR A 77 4.63 -7.98 4.36
N ARG A 78 4.15 -9.15 3.93
CA ARG A 78 2.94 -9.77 4.47
C ARG A 78 3.35 -10.56 5.69
N ILE A 79 2.78 -10.26 6.86
CA ILE A 79 2.90 -11.13 8.04
C ILE A 79 1.61 -11.91 8.23
N ASP A 80 1.76 -13.21 8.47
CA ASP A 80 0.66 -14.12 8.79
C ASP A 80 0.56 -14.32 10.31
N ILE A 81 -0.58 -14.77 10.81
CA ILE A 81 -0.84 -14.91 12.26
C ILE A 81 0.12 -15.90 12.93
N ASN A 82 0.68 -16.83 12.16
CA ASN A 82 1.72 -17.76 12.61
C ASN A 82 3.14 -17.15 12.67
N GLY A 83 3.28 -15.86 12.33
CA GLY A 83 4.55 -15.14 12.33
C GLY A 83 5.38 -15.27 11.04
N SER A 84 4.96 -16.09 10.08
CA SER A 84 5.63 -16.19 8.78
C SER A 84 5.51 -14.88 7.99
N GLN A 85 6.57 -14.55 7.25
CA GLN A 85 6.64 -13.32 6.47
C GLN A 85 6.96 -13.58 5.00
N ILE A 86 6.34 -12.80 4.12
CA ILE A 86 6.60 -12.82 2.68
C ILE A 86 6.98 -11.39 2.26
N PRO A 87 8.14 -11.17 1.63
CA PRO A 87 8.53 -9.84 1.17
C PRO A 87 7.59 -9.32 0.08
N LEU A 88 7.30 -8.03 0.13
CA LEU A 88 6.43 -7.33 -0.81
C LEU A 88 7.25 -6.36 -1.64
N HIS A 89 7.14 -6.49 -2.96
CA HIS A 89 7.86 -5.67 -3.94
C HIS A 89 6.92 -4.77 -4.76
N TYR A 90 5.61 -4.91 -4.59
CA TYR A 90 4.63 -4.13 -5.34
C TYR A 90 3.94 -3.11 -4.43
N GLY A 91 3.97 -1.84 -4.81
CA GLY A 91 3.22 -0.77 -4.17
C GLY A 91 2.00 -0.41 -5.00
N GLU A 92 0.88 -0.15 -4.32
CA GLU A 92 -0.37 0.25 -4.97
C GLU A 92 -0.98 1.46 -4.27
N ILE A 93 -1.36 2.48 -5.03
CA ILE A 93 -2.23 3.56 -4.60
C ILE A 93 -3.67 3.24 -5.02
N LYS A 94 -4.57 3.28 -4.04
CA LYS A 94 -6.01 3.40 -4.24
C LYS A 94 -6.40 4.87 -4.13
N VAL A 95 -7.06 5.40 -5.17
CA VAL A 95 -7.62 6.76 -5.16
C VAL A 95 -9.11 6.71 -4.84
N THR A 96 -9.56 7.54 -3.91
CA THR A 96 -10.96 7.69 -3.48
C THR A 96 -11.29 9.18 -3.38
N GLY A 97 -11.90 9.75 -4.42
CA GLY A 97 -12.13 11.20 -4.50
C GLY A 97 -10.80 11.95 -4.63
N ASP A 98 -10.57 12.89 -3.73
CA ASP A 98 -9.35 13.69 -3.58
C ASP A 98 -8.31 13.05 -2.66
N LYS A 99 -8.58 11.84 -2.16
CA LYS A 99 -7.72 11.12 -1.22
C LYS A 99 -7.07 9.91 -1.83
N TYR A 100 -5.92 9.56 -1.30
CA TYR A 100 -5.22 8.35 -1.68
C TYR A 100 -4.80 7.51 -0.47
N HIS A 101 -4.68 6.22 -0.71
CA HIS A 101 -4.23 5.24 0.26
C HIS A 101 -3.20 4.31 -0.41
N VAL A 102 -1.99 4.29 0.13
CA VAL A 102 -0.89 3.46 -0.38
C VAL A 102 -0.82 2.13 0.38
N ILE A 103 -0.60 1.04 -0.35
CA ILE A 103 -0.68 -0.34 0.16
C ILE A 103 0.50 -1.13 -0.43
N PRO A 104 1.30 -1.84 0.38
CA PRO A 104 2.23 -2.82 -0.16
C PRO A 104 1.46 -4.11 -0.45
N ARG A 105 1.74 -4.77 -1.57
CA ARG A 105 1.08 -6.02 -1.96
C ARG A 105 2.05 -7.00 -2.57
N THR A 106 1.57 -8.24 -2.66
CA THR A 106 2.25 -9.33 -3.38
C THR A 106 2.13 -9.17 -4.89
N ARG A 107 1.03 -8.58 -5.37
CA ARG A 107 0.71 -8.32 -6.77
C ARG A 107 -0.37 -7.23 -6.90
N PRO A 108 -0.61 -6.69 -8.11
CA PRO A 108 -1.73 -5.79 -8.37
C PRO A 108 -3.06 -6.35 -7.90
N SER A 109 -3.94 -5.48 -7.40
CA SER A 109 -5.31 -5.87 -7.07
C SER A 109 -6.10 -6.26 -8.32
N GLN A 110 -7.05 -7.19 -8.13
CA GLN A 110 -8.01 -7.66 -9.13
C GLN A 110 -9.43 -7.42 -8.61
#